data_AF-A0A8T7D1P4-F1
#
_entry.id   AF-A0A8T7D1P4-F1
#
_cell.length_a   1.000
_cell.length_b   1.000
_cell.length_c   1.000
_cell.angle_alpha   90.00
_cell.angle_beta   90.00
_cell.angle_gamma   90.00
#
_symmetry.space_group_name_H-M   'P 1'
#
loop_
_entity.id
_entity.type
_entity.pdbx_description
1 polymer ?
#
loop_
_entity_poly.entity_id
_entity_poly.type
_entity_poly.pdbx_seq_one_letter_code
_entity_poly.pdbx_strand_id
1 'polypeptide(L)' 'MRFSGFFHSLSGLERLRQASRGIPRHAGNLLKRSLQIAADKGINHIPDDVLEQAMKELR' A
#
# COMPACT_ATOMS: atom_id res chain seq x y z
N MET A 1 2.26 -17.70 -17.25
CA MET A 1 2.39 -17.00 -15.95
C MET A 1 2.57 -15.51 -16.22
N ARG A 2 1.60 -14.67 -15.87
CA ARG A 2 1.70 -13.21 -16.00
C ARG A 2 2.26 -12.67 -14.68
N PHE A 3 3.46 -12.10 -14.73
CA PHE A 3 4.02 -11.33 -13.64
C PHE A 3 3.24 -10.03 -13.50
N SER A 4 2.42 -9.90 -12.45
CA SER A 4 1.74 -8.64 -12.11
C SER A 4 1.95 -8.36 -10.64
N GLY A 5 2.99 -7.57 -10.35
CA GLY A 5 3.36 -7.23 -8.98
C GLY A 5 4.57 -6.31 -8.94
N PHE A 6 4.65 -5.38 -9.90
CA PHE A 6 5.57 -4.25 -9.79
C PHE A 6 4.72 -3.01 -9.58
N PHE A 7 5.16 -2.17 -8.66
CA PHE A 7 4.57 -0.89 -8.31
C PHE A 7 4.68 0.06 -9.53
N HIS A 8 3.96 -0.18 -10.63
CA HIS A 8 4.01 0.66 -11.83
C HIS A 8 3.06 1.88 -11.66
N SER A 9 3.57 2.80 -10.85
CA SER A 9 3.51 4.27 -10.91
C SER A 9 2.20 5.07 -10.89
N LEU A 10 1.01 4.54 -11.20
CA LEU A 10 -0.22 5.38 -11.18
C LEU A 10 -1.38 4.75 -10.42
N SER A 11 -1.58 3.44 -10.59
CA SER A 11 -2.70 2.72 -9.94
C SER A 11 -2.52 2.59 -8.43
N GLY A 12 -1.31 2.32 -7.94
CA GLY A 12 -1.02 2.20 -6.50
C GLY A 12 -1.20 3.53 -5.76
N LEU A 13 -0.79 4.65 -6.39
CA LEU A 13 -0.99 5.98 -5.84
C LEU A 13 -2.48 6.35 -5.79
N GLU A 14 -3.23 5.99 -6.83
CA GLU A 14 -4.68 6.25 -6.88
C GLU A 14 -5.45 5.42 -5.85
N ARG A 15 -5.07 4.15 -5.62
CA ARG A 15 -5.63 3.32 -4.55
C ARG A 15 -5.30 3.89 -3.17
N LEU A 16 -4.07 4.36 -2.96
CA LEU A 16 -3.68 5.03 -1.73
C LEU A 16 -4.49 6.32 -1.51
N ARG A 17 -4.72 7.11 -2.56
CA ARG A 17 -5.58 8.30 -2.52
C ARG A 17 -7.02 7.95 -2.13
N GLN A 18 -7.59 6.92 -2.76
CA GLN A 18 -8.94 6.43 -2.46
C GLN A 18 -9.06 5.95 -1.01
N ALA A 19 -8.12 5.11 -0.55
CA ALA A 19 -8.10 4.58 0.82
C ALA A 19 -7.93 5.68 1.87
N SER A 20 -7.12 6.68 1.57
CA SER A 20 -6.88 7.85 2.42
C SER A 20 -8.07 8.83 2.48
N ARG A 21 -9.03 8.72 1.54
CA ARG A 21 -10.15 9.67 1.36
C ARG A 21 -9.67 11.13 1.22
N GLY A 22 -8.45 11.31 0.70
CA GLY A 22 -7.83 12.62 0.54
C GLY A 22 -7.24 13.24 1.81
N ILE A 23 -7.13 12.52 2.93
CA ILE A 23 -6.53 13.07 4.16
C ILE A 23 -5.02 12.75 4.18
N PRO A 24 -4.12 13.73 4.01
CA PRO A 24 -2.69 13.46 3.83
C PRO A 24 -2.06 12.63 4.97
N ARG A 25 -2.52 12.83 6.20
CA ARG A 25 -2.05 12.08 7.37
C ARG A 25 -2.45 10.60 7.32
N HIS A 26 -3.64 10.27 6.83
CA HIS A 26 -4.07 8.88 6.66
C HIS A 26 -3.27 8.19 5.55
N ALA A 27 -3.05 8.88 4.43
CA ALA A 27 -2.18 8.40 3.35
C ALA A 27 -0.76 8.10 3.87
N GLY A 28 -0.18 9.02 4.64
CA GLY A 28 1.16 8.83 5.22
C GLY A 28 1.23 7.63 6.17
N ASN A 29 0.26 7.48 7.07
CA ASN A 29 0.19 6.35 7.99
C ASN A 29 0.00 5.02 7.25
N LEU A 30 -0.88 4.99 6.24
CA LEU A 30 -1.14 3.82 5.42
C LEU A 30 0.10 3.40 4.62
N LEU A 31 0.80 4.37 4.02
CA LEU A 31 2.04 4.12 3.29
C LEU A 31 3.12 3.57 4.23
N LYS A 32 3.34 4.22 5.37
CA LYS A 32 4.31 3.77 6.38
C LYS A 32 4.02 2.34 6.84
N ARG A 33 2.77 2.01 7.12
CA ARG A 33 2.41 0.67 7.59
C ARG A 33 2.58 -0.38 6.50
N SER A 34 2.17 -0.06 5.27
CA SER A 34 2.36 -0.91 4.10
C SER A 34 3.84 -1.20 3.83
N LEU A 35 4.70 -0.17 3.92
CA LEU A 35 6.15 -0.32 3.78
C LEU A 35 6.74 -1.22 4.87
N GLN A 36 6.25 -1.11 6.11
CA GLN A 36 6.73 -1.95 7.20
C GLN A 36 6.35 -3.41 7.00
N ILE A 37 5.09 -3.69 6.62
CA ILE A 37 4.65 -5.05 6.31
C ILE A 37 5.42 -5.63 5.12
N ALA A 38 5.71 -4.82 4.09
CA ALA A 38 6.51 -5.24 2.95
C ALA A 38 7.97 -5.56 3.34
N ALA A 39 8.56 -4.73 4.21
CA ALA A 39 9.90 -4.96 4.76
C ALA A 39 9.95 -6.25 5.60
N ASP A 40 8.96 -6.48 6.47
CA ASP A 40 8.85 -7.69 7.28
C ASP A 40 8.71 -8.96 6.42
N LYS A 41 8.07 -8.83 5.24
CA LYS A 41 7.94 -9.91 4.24
C LYS A 41 9.16 -10.03 3.30
N GLY A 42 10.15 -9.14 3.41
CA GLY A 42 11.33 -9.13 2.54
C GLY A 42 11.04 -8.76 1.08
N ILE A 43 9.93 -8.07 0.81
CA ILE A 43 9.52 -7.68 -0.56
C ILE A 43 9.75 -6.18 -0.80
N ASN A 44 10.29 -5.84 -1.97
CA ASN A 44 10.62 -4.46 -2.34
C ASN A 44 9.47 -3.73 -3.08
N HIS A 45 8.23 -4.20 -2.89
CA HIS A 45 7.03 -3.60 -3.45
C HIS A 45 5.88 -3.76 -2.46
N ILE A 46 4.86 -2.91 -2.58
CA ILE A 46 3.63 -3.01 -1.80
C ILE A 46 2.57 -3.67 -2.69
N PRO A 47 2.33 -4.99 -2.57
CA PRO A 47 1.25 -5.66 -3.26
C PRO A 47 -0.10 -5.28 -2.64
N ASP A 48 -1.18 -5.54 -3.39
CA ASP A 48 -2.54 -5.18 -2.97
C ASP A 48 -2.93 -5.80 -1.62
N ASP A 49 -2.50 -7.03 -1.35
CA ASP A 49 -2.75 -7.72 -0.07
C ASP A 49 -2.11 -6.99 1.11
N VAL A 50 -0.93 -6.40 0.91
CA VAL A 50 -0.23 -5.62 1.95
C VAL A 50 -0.95 -4.30 2.21
N LEU A 51 -1.44 -3.65 1.14
CA LEU A 51 -2.23 -2.43 1.29
C LEU A 51 -3.56 -2.72 2.01
N GLU A 52 -4.24 -3.81 1.66
CA GLU A 52 -5.46 -4.25 2.34
C GLU A 52 -5.23 -4.59 3.81
N GLN A 53 -4.12 -5.27 4.11
CA GLN A 53 -3.72 -5.54 5.48
C GLN A 53 -3.49 -4.25 6.27
N ALA A 54 -2.72 -3.30 5.70
CA ALA A 54 -2.47 -2.01 6.34
C ALA A 54 -3.76 -1.20 6.57
N MET A 55 -4.73 -1.25 5.64
CA MET A 55 -6.03 -0.62 5.81
C MET A 55 -6.86 -1.24 6.95
N LYS A 56 -6.79 -2.57 7.12
CA LYS A 56 -7.47 -3.27 8.22
C LYS A 56 -6.87 -2.93 9.58
N GLU A 57 -5.55 -2.77 9.64
CA GLU A 57 -4.83 -2.46 10.89
C GLU A 57 -4.93 -1.00 11.32
N LEU A 58 -5.25 -0.08 10.41
CA LEU A 58 -5.42 1.37 10.68
C LEU A 58 -6.87 1.83 10.82
N ARG A 59 -7.84 0.91 10.69
CA ARG A 59 -9.25 1.15 11.01
C ARG A 59 -9.46 1.29 12.51
#